data_AF-K9W7V4-F1
#
_entry.id   AF-K9W7V4-F1
#
_cell.length_a   1.000
_cell.length_b   1.000
_cell.length_c   1.000
_cell.angle_alpha   90.00
_cell.angle_beta   90.00
_cell.angle_gamma   90.00
#
_symmetry.space_group_name_H-M   'P 1'
#
loop_
_entity.id
_entity.type
_entity.pdbx_description
1 polymer ?
#
loop_
_entity_poly.entity_id
_entity_poly.type
_entity_poly.pdbx_seq_one_letter_code
_entity_poly.pdbx_strand_id
1 'polypeptide(L)'
;MRFRLTLGLTIATFTGICLIVGTAKVRDPGVFKWMGVQPAAAQFSIPQDAWRRVYEQLPNLPLENQYVSKETGKIDENNTLISRFMRYHIFVKRRPSIYRLDWKLSLADYLGAHNYLVESQYPSADTLRENPMESDRKAMEKLTRAERDALVNVLVSLFNPNSAQQSAPSPRETPTPAPPPPTSASPSTTPSLPKPGDAQLLMP
;
A
#
# COMPACT_ATOMS: atom_id res chain seq x y z
N MET A 1 44.00 12.35 39.46
CA MET A 1 44.06 11.07 40.21
C MET A 1 43.40 9.99 39.37
N ARG A 2 44.08 8.84 39.19
CA ARG A 2 43.80 7.79 38.21
C ARG A 2 43.68 6.44 38.93
N PHE A 3 42.69 5.62 38.52
CA PHE A 3 42.61 4.14 38.51
C PHE A 3 42.72 3.38 39.86
N ARG A 4 42.18 2.18 40.08
CA ARG A 4 41.05 1.35 39.61
C ARG A 4 40.99 0.16 40.61
N LEU A 5 39.78 -0.30 40.94
CA LEU A 5 39.32 -1.69 41.17
C LEU A 5 40.20 -2.70 41.93
N THR A 6 39.68 -3.29 43.02
CA THR A 6 39.72 -4.75 43.22
C THR A 6 38.53 -5.26 44.03
N LEU A 7 38.06 -6.41 43.56
CA LEU A 7 36.94 -7.27 43.93
C LEU A 7 37.21 -8.05 45.24
N GLY A 8 36.18 -8.29 46.05
CA GLY A 8 36.22 -9.21 47.19
C GLY A 8 34.87 -9.89 47.39
N LEU A 9 34.77 -11.13 46.92
CA LEU A 9 33.64 -12.04 47.03
C LEU A 9 33.71 -12.76 48.38
N THR A 10 32.64 -12.72 49.19
CA THR A 10 32.47 -13.63 50.35
C THR A 10 31.10 -14.30 50.28
N ILE A 11 31.12 -15.63 50.26
CA ILE A 11 29.96 -16.52 50.33
C ILE A 11 29.86 -16.98 51.79
N ALA A 12 28.67 -16.89 52.39
CA ALA A 12 28.32 -17.65 53.58
C ALA A 12 26.85 -18.08 53.49
N THR A 13 26.66 -19.40 53.49
CA THR A 13 25.41 -20.15 53.51
C THR A 13 24.92 -20.34 54.95
N PHE A 14 23.60 -20.40 55.19
CA PHE A 14 22.89 -21.55 55.80
C PHE A 14 21.41 -21.25 56.17
N THR A 15 20.54 -22.23 55.85
CA THR A 15 19.23 -22.61 56.47
C THR A 15 18.08 -21.59 56.49
N GLY A 16 16.83 -21.89 56.14
CA GLY A 16 16.15 -23.16 55.89
C GLY A 16 14.78 -23.12 56.56
N ILE A 17 13.68 -23.02 55.80
CA ILE A 17 12.32 -23.34 56.29
C ILE A 17 11.54 -24.00 55.13
N CYS A 18 11.21 -25.27 55.33
CA CYS A 18 10.22 -26.02 54.56
C CYS A 18 8.81 -25.54 54.90
N LEU A 19 7.98 -25.31 53.87
CA LEU A 19 6.53 -25.47 54.00
C LEU A 19 6.02 -26.27 52.79
N ILE A 20 5.72 -27.53 53.09
CA ILE A 20 5.04 -28.48 52.21
C ILE A 20 3.55 -28.13 52.25
N VAL A 21 2.95 -27.76 51.12
CA VAL A 21 1.48 -27.82 50.94
C VAL A 21 1.13 -28.22 49.50
N GLY A 22 0.68 -29.47 49.35
CA GLY A 22 -0.39 -29.91 48.43
C GLY A 22 -0.12 -29.97 46.93
N THR A 23 0.23 -31.15 46.40
CA THR A 23 0.07 -31.47 44.98
C THR A 23 -1.38 -31.89 44.69
N ALA A 24 -2.21 -30.95 44.26
CA ALA A 24 -3.49 -31.28 43.62
C ALA A 24 -3.22 -31.80 42.20
N LYS A 25 -3.32 -33.12 42.01
CA LYS A 25 -3.25 -33.77 40.70
C LYS A 25 -4.59 -33.57 40.00
N VAL A 26 -4.75 -32.43 39.31
CA VAL A 26 -5.89 -32.21 38.42
C VAL A 26 -5.70 -33.09 37.19
N ARG A 27 -6.61 -34.05 37.01
CA ARG A 27 -6.78 -34.82 35.78
C ARG A 27 -7.36 -33.87 34.72
N ASP A 28 -6.58 -33.54 33.68
CA ASP A 28 -7.12 -32.90 32.48
C ASP A 28 -7.83 -33.95 31.61
N PRO A 29 -9.15 -33.82 31.35
CA PRO A 29 -9.82 -34.61 30.35
C PRO A 29 -9.69 -33.92 28.97
N GLY A 30 -9.08 -34.63 28.01
CA GLY A 30 -9.37 -34.53 26.58
C GLY A 30 -9.35 -33.14 25.94
N VAL A 31 -8.18 -32.72 25.45
CA VAL A 31 -8.08 -31.57 24.52
C VAL A 31 -8.68 -31.95 23.16
N PHE A 32 -9.89 -31.45 22.92
CA PHE A 32 -10.59 -31.43 21.64
C PHE A 32 -9.79 -30.57 20.64
N LYS A 33 -9.23 -31.19 19.57
CA LYS A 33 -8.60 -30.45 18.46
C LYS A 33 -9.68 -29.78 17.60
N TRP A 34 -10.07 -28.56 17.98
CA TRP A 34 -10.85 -27.67 17.12
C TRP A 34 -10.00 -27.20 15.93
N MET A 35 -10.66 -27.08 14.78
CA MET A 35 -10.11 -26.68 13.48
C MET A 35 -9.11 -25.53 13.59
N GLY A 36 -7.91 -25.75 13.06
CA GLY A 36 -6.92 -24.70 12.88
C GLY A 36 -7.41 -23.71 11.83
N VAL A 37 -8.12 -22.68 12.27
CA VAL A 37 -8.16 -21.42 11.53
C VAL A 37 -6.74 -20.88 11.62
N GLN A 38 -5.93 -21.12 10.59
CA GLN A 38 -4.70 -20.36 10.44
C GLN A 38 -5.12 -18.89 10.33
N PRO A 39 -4.69 -18.00 11.24
CA PRO A 39 -4.86 -16.59 11.00
C PRO A 39 -4.02 -16.29 9.76
N ALA A 40 -4.67 -15.95 8.65
CA ALA A 40 -4.02 -15.25 7.56
C ALA A 40 -3.69 -13.83 8.08
N ALA A 41 -2.63 -13.74 8.88
CA ALA A 41 -2.03 -12.47 9.22
C ALA A 41 -1.40 -11.96 7.92
N ALA A 42 -2.14 -11.17 7.15
CA ALA A 42 -1.57 -10.29 6.14
C ALA A 42 -0.72 -9.24 6.87
N GLN A 43 0.46 -9.64 7.31
CA GLN A 43 1.47 -8.73 7.82
C GLN A 43 1.95 -7.90 6.63
N PHE A 44 1.37 -6.71 6.44
CA PHE A 44 1.87 -5.74 5.47
C PHE A 44 3.17 -5.12 6.00
N SER A 45 4.24 -5.91 6.05
CA SER A 45 5.61 -5.44 6.30
C SER A 45 6.23 -5.02 4.98
N ILE A 46 5.75 -3.91 4.41
CA ILE A 46 6.35 -3.45 3.17
C ILE A 46 7.62 -2.68 3.51
N PRO A 47 8.80 -3.18 3.08
CA PRO A 47 10.05 -2.62 3.54
C PRO A 47 10.18 -1.17 3.11
N GLN A 48 10.93 -0.40 3.90
CA GLN A 48 11.37 0.95 3.55
C GLN A 48 12.00 1.05 2.14
N ASP A 49 12.43 -0.09 1.59
CA ASP A 49 13.05 -0.26 0.27
C ASP A 49 12.11 -0.71 -0.85
N ALA A 50 10.78 -0.76 -0.64
CA ALA A 50 9.84 -1.22 -1.67
C ALA A 50 9.88 -0.39 -2.97
N TRP A 51 10.30 0.87 -2.89
CA TRP A 51 10.53 1.74 -4.05
C TRP A 51 11.61 1.18 -4.99
N ARG A 52 12.59 0.41 -4.51
CA ARG A 52 13.65 -0.19 -5.35
C ARG A 52 13.05 -1.17 -6.35
N ARG A 53 12.12 -2.01 -5.89
CA ARG A 53 11.39 -2.96 -6.75
C ARG A 53 10.57 -2.27 -7.84
N VAL A 54 10.09 -1.05 -7.57
CA VAL A 54 9.40 -0.26 -8.59
C VAL A 54 10.37 0.14 -9.71
N TYR A 55 11.56 0.64 -9.38
CA TYR A 55 12.56 0.98 -10.40
C TYR A 55 13.15 -0.25 -11.09
N GLU A 56 13.24 -1.40 -10.43
CA GLU A 56 13.60 -2.67 -11.08
C GLU A 56 12.59 -3.05 -12.18
N GLN A 57 11.29 -2.83 -11.94
CA GLN A 57 10.24 -3.14 -12.91
C GLN A 57 9.99 -2.02 -13.94
N LEU A 58 10.29 -0.77 -13.56
CA LEU A 58 10.08 0.42 -14.37
C LEU A 58 11.38 1.26 -14.41
N PRO A 59 12.43 0.77 -15.08
CA PRO A 59 13.78 1.37 -15.03
C PRO A 59 13.87 2.75 -15.69
N ASN A 60 12.89 3.12 -16.52
CA ASN A 60 12.86 4.40 -17.22
C ASN A 60 12.21 5.52 -16.40
N LEU A 61 11.69 5.23 -15.19
CA LEU A 61 11.12 6.27 -14.33
C LEU A 61 12.21 7.24 -13.86
N PRO A 62 11.91 8.55 -13.80
CA PRO A 62 12.85 9.54 -13.29
C PRO A 62 13.12 9.30 -11.80
N LEU A 63 14.40 9.27 -11.41
CA LEU A 63 14.81 9.01 -10.03
C LEU A 63 14.53 10.18 -9.09
N GLU A 64 14.72 11.43 -9.54
CA GLU A 64 14.62 12.66 -8.74
C GLU A 64 15.29 12.52 -7.35
N ASN A 65 16.58 12.17 -7.30
CA ASN A 65 17.29 11.87 -6.04
C ASN A 65 18.55 12.73 -5.81
N GLN A 66 18.69 13.85 -6.51
CA GLN A 66 19.82 14.77 -6.38
C GLN A 66 19.68 15.78 -5.22
N TYR A 67 18.94 15.42 -4.16
CA TYR A 67 18.61 16.31 -3.05
C TYR A 67 19.60 16.17 -1.90
N VAL A 68 20.01 17.31 -1.33
CA VAL A 68 20.96 17.34 -0.22
C VAL A 68 20.24 17.26 1.12
N SER A 69 20.62 16.31 1.96
CA SER A 69 20.15 16.17 3.34
C SER A 69 20.60 17.35 4.19
N LYS A 70 19.70 17.88 5.03
CA LYS A 70 20.05 18.91 6.03
C LYS A 70 20.96 18.35 7.12
N GLU A 71 20.78 17.08 7.49
CA GLU A 71 21.52 16.42 8.57
C GLU A 71 22.96 16.14 8.16
N THR A 72 23.16 15.48 7.01
CA THR A 72 24.49 15.00 6.60
C THR A 72 25.21 15.96 5.67
N GLY A 73 24.49 16.90 5.05
CA GLY A 73 25.03 17.79 4.01
C GLY A 73 25.41 17.07 2.72
N LYS A 74 25.09 15.78 2.56
CA LYS A 74 25.35 14.97 1.37
C LYS A 74 24.05 14.69 0.60
N ILE A 75 24.18 14.25 -0.65
CA ILE A 75 23.05 13.76 -1.43
C ILE A 75 22.41 12.55 -0.73
N ASP A 76 21.09 12.56 -0.57
CA ASP A 76 20.31 11.44 -0.05
C ASP A 76 19.81 10.57 -1.21
N GLU A 77 20.63 9.62 -1.63
CA GLU A 77 20.39 8.79 -2.82
C GLU A 77 19.11 7.94 -2.72
N ASN A 78 18.66 7.63 -1.50
CA ASN A 78 17.45 6.86 -1.24
C ASN A 78 16.18 7.71 -1.32
N ASN A 79 16.33 9.04 -1.32
CA ASN A 79 15.23 9.99 -1.46
C ASN A 79 14.87 10.16 -2.93
N THR A 80 14.21 9.16 -3.48
CA THR A 80 13.78 9.14 -4.88
C THR A 80 12.33 9.60 -5.06
N LEU A 81 11.93 9.94 -6.28
CA LEU A 81 10.54 10.28 -6.66
C LEU A 81 9.55 9.25 -6.11
N ILE A 82 9.77 7.97 -6.42
CA ILE A 82 8.86 6.90 -6.00
C ILE A 82 8.88 6.71 -4.48
N SER A 83 10.03 6.85 -3.81
CA SER A 83 10.06 6.78 -2.34
C SER A 83 9.18 7.86 -1.69
N ARG A 84 9.22 9.09 -2.23
CA ARG A 84 8.39 10.21 -1.76
C ARG A 84 6.93 10.02 -2.15
N PHE A 85 6.63 9.57 -3.37
CA PHE A 85 5.26 9.27 -3.79
C PHE A 85 4.58 8.22 -2.90
N MET A 86 5.30 7.14 -2.57
CA MET A 86 4.81 6.11 -1.66
C MET A 86 4.59 6.65 -0.25
N ARG A 87 5.54 7.44 0.29
CA ARG A 87 5.40 8.08 1.60
C ARG A 87 4.22 9.05 1.64
N TYR A 88 4.01 9.82 0.57
CA TYR A 88 2.87 10.71 0.44
C TYR A 88 1.54 9.94 0.51
N HIS A 89 1.41 8.86 -0.26
CA HIS A 89 0.21 8.02 -0.25
C HIS A 89 -0.07 7.42 1.13
N ILE A 90 0.95 6.82 1.74
CA ILE A 90 0.80 6.02 2.96
C ILE A 90 0.71 6.90 4.20
N PHE A 91 1.55 7.93 4.34
CA PHE A 91 1.69 8.68 5.60
C PHE A 91 1.01 10.04 5.56
N VAL A 92 1.07 10.76 4.43
CA VAL A 92 0.44 12.09 4.31
C VAL A 92 -1.06 11.95 4.05
N LYS A 93 -1.44 11.14 3.05
CA LYS A 93 -2.85 10.93 2.70
C LYS A 93 -3.51 9.77 3.44
N ARG A 94 -2.73 8.89 4.07
CA ARG A 94 -3.23 7.72 4.83
C ARG A 94 -4.16 6.84 4.01
N ARG A 95 -3.86 6.68 2.73
CA ARG A 95 -4.65 5.85 1.82
C ARG A 95 -4.25 4.38 1.95
N PRO A 96 -5.21 3.43 1.86
CA PRO A 96 -4.88 2.02 1.80
C PRO A 96 -4.15 1.69 0.50
N SER A 97 -2.99 1.07 0.64
CA SER A 97 -2.08 0.76 -0.47
C SER A 97 -2.42 -0.54 -1.21
N ILE A 98 -3.38 -1.31 -0.71
CA ILE A 98 -3.87 -2.55 -1.33
C ILE A 98 -4.83 -2.30 -2.51
N TYR A 99 -5.31 -1.06 -2.67
CA TYR A 99 -6.35 -0.71 -3.65
C TYR A 99 -5.79 0.15 -4.78
N ARG A 100 -6.14 -0.24 -6.01
CA ARG A 100 -5.77 0.48 -7.23
C ARG A 100 -6.31 1.91 -7.29
N LEU A 101 -7.55 2.11 -6.81
CA LEU A 101 -8.20 3.41 -6.85
C LEU A 101 -7.42 4.44 -6.02
N ASP A 102 -7.00 4.06 -4.82
CA ASP A 102 -6.26 4.94 -3.91
C ASP A 102 -4.92 5.42 -4.49
N TRP A 103 -4.20 4.53 -5.19
CA TRP A 103 -2.99 4.93 -5.91
C TRP A 103 -3.28 5.90 -7.05
N LYS A 104 -4.39 5.70 -7.77
CA LYS A 104 -4.84 6.64 -8.81
C LYS A 104 -5.23 7.99 -8.25
N LEU A 105 -5.85 8.04 -7.06
CA LEU A 105 -6.17 9.30 -6.38
C LEU A 105 -4.91 10.04 -5.95
N SER A 106 -3.90 9.35 -5.42
CA SER A 106 -2.60 9.97 -5.11
C SER A 106 -1.90 10.49 -6.36
N LEU A 107 -1.97 9.76 -7.47
CA LEU A 107 -1.42 10.23 -8.74
C LEU A 107 -2.19 11.46 -9.26
N ALA A 108 -3.51 11.47 -9.13
CA ALA A 108 -4.34 12.62 -9.48
C ALA A 108 -4.03 13.86 -8.62
N ASP A 109 -3.66 13.68 -7.35
CA ASP A 109 -3.19 14.77 -6.49
C ASP A 109 -1.92 15.42 -7.08
N TYR A 110 -0.96 14.64 -7.59
CA TYR A 110 0.23 15.19 -8.26
C TYR A 110 -0.11 15.90 -9.56
N LEU A 111 -1.08 15.39 -10.32
CA LEU A 111 -1.51 15.98 -11.58
C LEU A 111 -2.44 17.19 -11.42
N GLY A 112 -2.68 17.65 -10.18
CA GLY A 112 -3.59 18.76 -9.88
C GLY A 112 -5.07 18.47 -10.19
N ALA A 113 -5.44 17.19 -10.34
CA ALA A 113 -6.78 16.77 -10.77
C ALA A 113 -7.68 16.31 -9.61
N HIS A 114 -7.20 16.32 -8.37
CA HIS A 114 -7.95 15.88 -7.20
C HIS A 114 -7.72 16.77 -5.96
N ASN A 115 -6.57 16.64 -5.27
CA ASN A 115 -6.18 17.56 -4.19
C ASN A 115 -4.88 18.28 -4.52
N TYR A 116 -4.70 19.45 -3.91
CA TYR A 116 -3.44 20.16 -3.96
C TYR A 116 -2.38 19.50 -3.07
N LEU A 117 -1.12 19.53 -3.53
CA LEU A 117 0.04 19.22 -2.71
C LEU A 117 0.30 20.39 -1.76
N VAL A 118 0.53 20.10 -0.48
CA VAL A 118 0.83 21.10 0.54
C VAL A 118 2.32 21.03 0.85
N GLU A 119 3.04 22.11 0.57
CA GLU A 119 4.51 22.16 0.64
C GLU A 119 5.05 21.73 2.01
N SER A 120 4.46 22.25 3.09
CA SER A 120 4.88 21.97 4.47
C SER A 120 4.63 20.53 4.93
N GLN A 121 3.77 19.79 4.23
CA GLN A 121 3.44 18.39 4.51
C GLN A 121 4.07 17.44 3.50
N TYR A 122 4.77 17.97 2.51
CA TYR A 122 5.35 17.16 1.46
C TYR A 122 6.46 16.27 2.03
N PRO A 123 6.56 14.99 1.60
CA PRO A 123 7.60 14.11 2.09
C PRO A 123 8.98 14.74 1.93
N SER A 124 9.74 14.72 3.03
CA SER A 124 11.12 15.22 3.09
C SER A 124 11.30 16.73 2.97
N ALA A 125 10.23 17.53 3.07
CA ALA A 125 10.31 18.99 3.15
C ALA A 125 11.13 19.50 4.36
N ASP A 126 11.07 18.78 5.47
CA ASP A 126 11.78 19.09 6.71
C ASP A 126 13.21 18.53 6.73
N THR A 127 13.48 17.41 6.03
CA THR A 127 14.78 16.72 6.03
C THR A 127 15.74 17.15 4.91
N LEU A 128 15.24 17.68 3.78
CA LEU A 128 16.06 18.08 2.62
C LEU A 128 16.21 19.59 2.52
N ARG A 129 17.39 20.07 2.10
CA ARG A 129 17.67 21.51 1.98
C ARG A 129 16.72 22.24 1.04
N GLU A 130 16.27 21.55 0.00
CA GLU A 130 15.26 22.02 -0.95
C GLU A 130 14.05 21.10 -0.91
N ASN A 131 12.85 21.66 -1.03
CA ASN A 131 11.63 20.88 -1.06
C ASN A 131 11.42 20.27 -2.47
N PRO A 132 11.38 18.93 -2.60
CA PRO A 132 11.28 18.27 -3.91
C PRO A 132 9.90 18.37 -4.58
N MET A 133 8.87 18.90 -3.89
CA MET A 133 7.47 18.86 -4.34
C MET A 133 7.25 19.32 -5.79
N GLU A 134 7.83 20.46 -6.16
CA GLU A 134 7.60 21.05 -7.47
C GLU A 134 8.29 20.26 -8.60
N SER A 135 9.50 19.76 -8.35
CA SER A 135 10.21 18.90 -9.32
C SER A 135 9.46 17.58 -9.51
N ASP A 136 9.02 16.97 -8.41
CA ASP A 136 8.30 15.71 -8.44
C ASP A 136 6.96 15.82 -9.16
N ARG A 137 6.25 16.93 -8.97
CA ARG A 137 5.04 17.22 -9.73
C ARG A 137 5.32 17.21 -11.24
N LYS A 138 6.34 17.95 -11.67
CA LYS A 138 6.75 18.01 -13.09
C LYS A 138 7.19 16.64 -13.61
N ALA A 139 7.90 15.85 -12.79
CA ALA A 139 8.32 14.51 -13.17
C ALA A 139 7.10 13.58 -13.39
N MET A 140 6.09 13.63 -12.52
CA MET A 140 4.85 12.88 -12.67
C MET A 140 3.98 13.36 -13.84
N GLU A 141 3.96 14.67 -14.11
CA GLU A 141 3.24 15.27 -15.26
C GLU A 141 3.82 14.80 -16.60
N LYS A 142 5.15 14.62 -16.68
CA LYS A 142 5.83 14.12 -17.89
C LYS A 142 5.49 12.66 -18.23
N LEU A 143 5.01 11.88 -17.26
CA LEU A 143 4.65 10.49 -17.50
C LEU A 143 3.43 10.40 -18.43
N THR A 144 3.56 9.55 -19.44
CA THR A 144 2.46 9.16 -20.30
C THR A 144 1.36 8.45 -19.51
N ARG A 145 0.16 8.37 -20.08
CA ARG A 145 -0.94 7.62 -19.47
C ARG A 145 -0.58 6.15 -19.23
N ALA A 146 0.17 5.55 -20.16
CA ALA A 146 0.60 4.16 -20.06
C ALA A 146 1.60 3.94 -18.92
N GLU A 147 2.60 4.83 -18.79
CA GLU A 147 3.58 4.77 -17.68
C GLU A 147 2.90 4.97 -16.32
N ARG A 148 1.92 5.88 -16.25
CA ARG A 148 1.11 6.10 -15.06
C ARG A 148 0.28 4.88 -14.67
N ASP A 149 -0.37 4.24 -15.63
CA ASP A 149 -1.11 2.99 -15.38
C ASP A 149 -0.16 1.85 -14.99
N ALA A 150 1.04 1.77 -15.59
CA ALA A 150 2.06 0.78 -15.24
C ALA A 150 2.58 0.98 -13.81
N LEU A 151 2.92 2.21 -13.43
CA LEU A 151 3.32 2.57 -12.06
C LEU A 151 2.27 2.13 -11.04
N VAL A 152 1.00 2.47 -11.29
CA VAL A 152 -0.10 2.07 -10.41
C VAL A 152 -0.21 0.54 -10.30
N ASN A 153 -0.08 -0.19 -11.41
CA ASN A 153 -0.18 -1.64 -11.40
C ASN A 153 0.97 -2.28 -10.61
N VAL A 154 2.20 -1.78 -10.76
CA VAL A 154 3.37 -2.24 -9.98
C VAL A 154 3.17 -1.95 -8.49
N LEU A 155 2.70 -0.75 -8.13
CA LEU A 155 2.44 -0.41 -6.74
C LEU A 155 1.35 -1.31 -6.13
N VAL A 156 0.27 -1.58 -6.85
CA VAL A 156 -0.79 -2.47 -6.35
C VAL A 156 -0.28 -3.90 -6.20
N SER A 157 0.51 -4.43 -7.15
CA SER A 157 1.01 -5.81 -7.08
C SER A 157 1.99 -6.02 -5.92
N LEU A 158 2.83 -5.01 -5.62
CA LEU A 158 3.74 -5.03 -4.47
C LEU A 158 3.00 -5.08 -3.14
N PHE A 159 1.84 -4.41 -3.06
CA PHE A 159 1.05 -4.29 -1.84
C PHE A 159 -0.09 -5.30 -1.76
N ASN A 160 -0.44 -5.96 -2.86
CA ASN A 160 -1.49 -6.97 -2.91
C ASN A 160 -1.13 -8.00 -4.00
N PRO A 161 -0.27 -8.99 -3.70
CA PRO A 161 0.19 -9.95 -4.72
C PRO A 161 -0.96 -10.77 -5.32
N ASN A 162 -2.06 -10.96 -4.58
CA ASN A 162 -3.24 -11.69 -5.06
C ASN A 162 -4.11 -10.86 -6.03
N SER A 163 -3.89 -9.54 -6.14
CA SER A 163 -4.65 -8.66 -7.04
C SER A 163 -4.38 -8.93 -8.53
N ALA A 164 -3.21 -9.51 -8.86
CA ALA A 164 -2.87 -9.85 -10.23
C ALA A 164 -3.87 -10.85 -10.85
N GLN A 165 -4.48 -11.72 -10.03
CA GLN A 165 -5.51 -12.67 -10.48
C GLN A 165 -6.87 -12.02 -10.75
N GLN A 166 -7.15 -10.83 -10.20
CA GLN A 166 -8.44 -10.15 -10.37
C GLN A 166 -8.47 -9.20 -11.59
N SER A 167 -7.31 -8.92 -12.20
CA SER A 167 -7.23 -8.01 -13.36
C SER A 167 -7.41 -8.73 -14.71
N ALA A 168 -7.50 -10.06 -14.72
CA ALA A 168 -7.94 -10.78 -15.91
C ALA A 168 -9.43 -10.51 -16.11
N PRO A 169 -9.89 -9.98 -17.27
CA PRO A 169 -11.29 -10.13 -17.61
C PRO A 169 -11.59 -11.63 -17.56
N SER A 170 -12.64 -12.04 -16.83
CA SER A 170 -13.15 -13.41 -16.97
C SER A 170 -13.26 -13.71 -18.46
N PRO A 171 -12.80 -14.88 -18.95
CA PRO A 171 -13.08 -15.29 -20.30
C PRO A 171 -14.59 -15.12 -20.49
N ARG A 172 -14.99 -14.21 -21.41
CA ARG A 172 -16.33 -14.31 -21.97
C ARG A 172 -16.35 -15.69 -22.58
N GLU A 173 -17.10 -16.61 -21.97
CA GLU A 173 -17.49 -17.83 -22.64
C GLU A 173 -18.08 -17.41 -23.99
N THR A 174 -17.41 -17.75 -25.08
CA THR A 174 -18.01 -17.74 -26.40
C THR A 174 -19.27 -18.60 -26.30
N PRO A 175 -20.48 -18.06 -26.50
CA PRO A 175 -21.65 -18.91 -26.51
C PRO A 175 -21.55 -19.83 -27.73
N THR A 176 -21.37 -21.12 -27.48
CA THR A 176 -21.66 -22.19 -28.44
C THR A 176 -23.07 -21.98 -29.00
N PRO A 177 -23.30 -22.07 -30.32
CA PRO A 177 -24.62 -21.85 -30.88
C PRO A 177 -25.57 -22.97 -30.44
N ALA A 178 -26.50 -22.64 -29.55
CA ALA A 178 -27.65 -23.47 -29.22
C ALA A 178 -28.73 -23.30 -30.30
N PRO A 179 -29.52 -24.35 -30.62
CA PRO A 179 -30.62 -24.25 -31.57
C PRO A 179 -31.69 -23.24 -31.09
N PRO A 180 -32.42 -22.58 -32.01
CA PRO A 180 -33.22 -21.40 -31.67
C PRO A 180 -34.43 -21.78 -30.79
N PRO A 181 -34.62 -21.12 -29.62
CA PRO A 181 -35.89 -21.13 -28.91
C PRO A 181 -36.86 -20.07 -29.49
N PRO A 182 -38.19 -20.25 -29.32
CA PRO A 182 -39.19 -19.36 -29.91
C PRO A 182 -39.10 -17.93 -29.36
N THR A 183 -39.30 -16.98 -30.28
CA THR A 183 -39.20 -15.53 -30.13
C THR A 183 -39.97 -14.99 -28.92
N SER A 184 -39.25 -14.58 -27.88
CA SER A 184 -39.75 -13.65 -26.86
C SER A 184 -38.75 -12.50 -26.75
N ALA A 185 -39.13 -11.33 -27.27
CA ALA A 185 -38.30 -10.13 -27.25
C ALA A 185 -38.22 -9.54 -25.83
N SER A 186 -37.05 -9.60 -25.20
CA SER A 186 -36.71 -8.80 -24.02
C SER A 186 -35.84 -7.61 -24.44
N PRO A 187 -36.27 -6.36 -24.19
CA PRO A 187 -35.51 -5.18 -24.62
C PRO A 187 -34.29 -4.93 -23.72
N SER A 188 -33.13 -4.81 -24.35
CA SER A 188 -31.90 -4.32 -23.72
C SER A 188 -32.01 -2.82 -23.50
N THR A 189 -32.23 -2.37 -22.27
CA THR A 189 -32.34 -0.96 -21.90
C THR A 189 -30.96 -0.32 -21.72
N THR A 190 -30.33 0.03 -22.83
CA THR A 190 -29.39 1.17 -22.86
C THR A 190 -30.25 2.44 -22.88
N PRO A 191 -30.07 3.41 -21.95
CA PRO A 191 -30.81 4.66 -22.02
C PRO A 191 -30.45 5.37 -23.32
N SER A 192 -31.42 5.54 -24.22
CA SER A 192 -31.22 6.34 -25.42
C SER A 192 -31.19 7.82 -25.04
N LEU A 193 -30.36 8.60 -25.73
CA LEU A 193 -30.45 10.05 -25.61
C LEU A 193 -31.85 10.54 -26.02
N PRO A 194 -32.38 11.57 -25.34
CA PRO A 194 -33.68 12.14 -25.69
C PRO A 194 -33.64 12.71 -27.10
N LYS A 195 -34.72 12.49 -27.85
CA LYS A 195 -34.91 13.00 -29.20
C LYS A 195 -35.71 14.30 -29.17
N PRO A 196 -35.58 15.15 -30.21
CA PRO A 196 -36.44 16.33 -30.36
C PRO A 196 -37.91 15.90 -30.34
N GLY A 197 -38.69 16.42 -29.38
CA GLY A 197 -40.09 16.04 -29.13
C GLY A 197 -40.32 15.36 -27.78
N ASP A 198 -39.28 14.78 -27.16
CA ASP A 198 -39.42 14.09 -25.87
C ASP A 198 -39.81 15.03 -24.72
N ALA A 199 -39.57 16.34 -24.87
CA ALA A 199 -40.01 17.36 -23.92
C ALA A 199 -41.54 17.50 -23.84
N GLN A 200 -42.29 17.12 -24.88
CA GLN A 200 -43.76 17.16 -24.87
C GLN A 200 -44.36 16.07 -23.98
N LEU A 201 -43.61 15.02 -23.67
CA LEU A 201 -44.03 13.93 -22.77
C LEU A 201 -44.05 14.34 -21.29
N LEU A 202 -43.55 15.54 -20.97
CA LEU A 202 -43.51 16.10 -19.61
C LEU A 202 -44.57 17.20 -19.40
N MET A 203 -45.47 17.41 -20.36
CA MET A 203 -46.57 18.36 -20.23
C MET A 203 -47.70 17.76 -19.34
N PRO A 204 -48.30 18.54 -18.43
CA PRO A 204 -49.29 18.07 -17.46
C PRO A 204 -50.68 17.78 -18.06
#